data_AF-A0A266NB90-F1
#
_entry.id   AF-A0A266NB90-F1
#
_cell.length_a   1.000
_cell.length_b   1.000
_cell.length_c   1.000
_cell.angle_alpha   90.00
_cell.angle_beta   90.00
_cell.angle_gamma   90.00
#
_symmetry.space_group_name_H-M   'P 1'
#
loop_
_entity.id
_entity.type
_entity.pdbx_description
1 polymer ?
#
loop_
_entity_poly.entity_id
_entity_poly.type
_entity_poly.pdbx_seq_one_letter_code
_entity_poly.pdbx_strand_id
1 'polypeptide(L)'
;MALLIFVRMADGDPTSVQLIESKVRLRGRREWLSVHPKIRVCRFSDGRVDINIADDIDSTTEEIVEQFLAHLADEEIQQSGGIEYTNDEAVQSDEFVYPYDPESIRIDTKPFNISLVHEMIEEGDINLSPDFQRKFVWTDIGARSRLIESIMLRIPLPVFYMAQDRNGVLQVVDGLQRLTVIQQFLNNELRLKDLEYLKNEEGKYFRHEDPNMCIDQRYRKRVMQTQILVNIIDPQTPVDVKFDIFKRINQGGRPLNAQEIRNCMSSPETRNLIQELCGSDEFLEATCHSIGSVRMQDQELVLRFLAFRLTEYNYLEEYSGSMDRFLDKAIDTLNEASEDTLEALRESFISAMINATHLFGSYAFRKCLPEHLEPDARRRLINSSLFTTWSLTLANYSTDEVLNVPEGMFAYYLAEELESDSDLFDSVTSGTNDRRRIFYALSVFETMCKEHI
;
A
#
# COMPACT_ATOMS: atom_id res chain seq x y z
N MET A 1 -16.68 -15.93 2.49
CA MET A 1 -15.27 -15.48 2.54
C MET A 1 -14.44 -16.60 1.96
N ALA A 2 -13.51 -16.32 1.05
CA ALA A 2 -12.64 -17.32 0.45
C ALA A 2 -11.19 -16.91 0.69
N LEU A 3 -10.36 -17.82 1.19
CA LEU A 3 -8.93 -17.61 1.44
C LEU A 3 -8.14 -18.52 0.50
N LEU A 4 -7.03 -18.05 -0.06
CA LEU A 4 -6.13 -18.91 -0.83
C LEU A 4 -4.96 -19.34 0.05
N ILE A 5 -4.58 -20.61 -0.02
CA ILE A 5 -3.38 -21.17 0.61
C ILE A 5 -2.65 -22.04 -0.41
N PHE A 6 -1.34 -22.15 -0.29
CA PHE A 6 -0.51 -22.99 -1.16
C PHE A 6 -0.08 -24.25 -0.42
N VAL A 7 -0.34 -25.42 -1.02
CA VAL A 7 0.04 -26.72 -0.48
C VAL A 7 0.87 -27.50 -1.48
N ARG A 8 1.80 -28.32 -1.00
CA ARG A 8 2.47 -29.34 -1.82
C ARG A 8 1.63 -30.60 -1.82
N MET A 9 1.37 -31.14 -3.00
CA MET A 9 0.72 -32.44 -3.17
C MET A 9 1.77 -33.56 -3.02
N ALA A 10 1.33 -34.79 -2.77
CA ALA A 10 2.20 -35.95 -2.56
C ALA A 10 3.06 -36.32 -3.79
N ASP A 11 2.73 -35.81 -4.97
CA ASP A 11 3.55 -35.90 -6.20
C ASP A 11 4.64 -34.83 -6.29
N GLY A 12 4.67 -33.89 -5.34
CA GLY A 12 5.64 -32.79 -5.26
C GLY A 12 5.17 -31.49 -5.90
N ASP A 13 4.01 -31.48 -6.56
CA ASP A 13 3.52 -30.28 -7.27
C ASP A 13 2.88 -29.29 -6.28
N PRO A 14 3.26 -27.98 -6.34
CA PRO A 14 2.57 -26.95 -5.59
C PRO A 14 1.17 -26.72 -6.17
N THR A 15 0.16 -26.63 -5.31
CA THR A 15 -1.24 -26.41 -5.66
C THR A 15 -1.83 -25.31 -4.79
N SER A 16 -2.48 -24.33 -5.43
CA SER A 16 -3.28 -23.31 -4.72
C SER A 16 -4.64 -23.88 -4.34
N VAL A 17 -5.06 -23.71 -3.10
CA VAL A 17 -6.32 -24.22 -2.55
C VAL A 17 -7.16 -23.08 -2.00
N GLN A 18 -8.40 -22.98 -2.48
CA GLN A 18 -9.36 -22.00 -2.00
C GLN A 18 -10.18 -22.55 -0.82
N LEU A 19 -10.02 -21.94 0.35
CA LEU A 19 -10.74 -22.21 1.60
C LEU A 19 -11.94 -21.27 1.74
N ILE A 20 -13.15 -21.81 1.63
CA ILE A 20 -14.40 -21.06 1.74
C ILE A 20 -14.96 -21.16 3.17
N GLU A 21 -15.21 -20.02 3.79
CA GLU A 21 -15.86 -19.95 5.10
C GLU A 21 -17.30 -20.47 5.02
N SER A 22 -17.63 -21.42 5.89
CA SER A 22 -18.98 -21.94 6.05
C SER A 22 -19.93 -20.85 6.57
N LYS A 23 -21.09 -20.73 5.93
CA LYS A 23 -22.18 -19.82 6.39
C LYS A 23 -22.79 -20.26 7.73
N VAL A 24 -22.49 -21.47 8.21
CA VAL A 24 -22.99 -21.99 9.48
C VAL A 24 -22.12 -21.48 10.63
N ARG A 25 -22.54 -20.37 11.25
CA ARG A 25 -21.90 -19.85 12.48
C ARG A 25 -22.27 -20.74 13.67
N LEU A 26 -21.37 -21.65 14.04
CA LEU A 26 -21.45 -22.37 15.31
C LEU A 26 -20.93 -21.45 16.43
N ARG A 27 -21.62 -21.42 17.59
CA ARG A 27 -21.20 -20.56 18.73
C ARG A 27 -19.73 -20.83 19.09
N GLY A 28 -18.88 -19.82 18.90
CA GLY A 28 -17.46 -19.86 19.27
C GLY A 28 -16.53 -20.54 18.26
N ARG A 29 -16.99 -20.90 17.05
CA ARG A 29 -16.16 -21.53 16.01
C ARG A 29 -16.49 -21.00 14.62
N ARG A 30 -15.45 -20.64 13.86
CA ARG A 30 -15.51 -20.39 12.41
C ARG A 30 -14.84 -21.56 11.68
N GLU A 31 -15.39 -21.95 10.55
CA GLU A 31 -14.92 -23.11 9.77
C GLU A 31 -14.73 -22.71 8.31
N TRP A 32 -13.60 -23.13 7.72
CA TRP A 32 -13.28 -22.99 6.32
C TRP A 32 -13.05 -24.35 5.68
N LEU A 33 -13.52 -24.50 4.44
CA LEU A 33 -13.54 -25.76 3.70
C LEU A 33 -13.05 -25.54 2.28
N SER A 34 -12.21 -26.42 1.76
CA SER A 34 -11.91 -26.51 0.33
C SER A 34 -12.54 -27.74 -0.31
N VAL A 35 -12.78 -27.65 -1.62
CA VAL A 35 -13.37 -28.74 -2.41
C VAL A 35 -12.31 -29.76 -2.84
N HIS A 36 -11.18 -29.30 -3.37
CA HIS A 36 -10.05 -30.13 -3.76
C HIS A 36 -8.73 -29.32 -3.73
N PRO A 37 -7.63 -29.86 -3.18
CA PRO A 37 -7.59 -30.99 -2.24
C PRO A 37 -8.38 -30.64 -0.98
N LYS A 38 -8.90 -31.63 -0.26
CA LYS A 38 -9.80 -31.40 0.89
C LYS A 38 -9.00 -30.92 2.09
N ILE A 39 -9.28 -29.69 2.50
CA ILE A 39 -8.72 -29.04 3.68
C ILE A 39 -9.89 -28.48 4.47
N ARG A 40 -9.89 -28.76 5.78
CA ARG A 40 -10.82 -28.17 6.74
C ARG A 40 -10.01 -27.44 7.80
N VAL A 41 -10.25 -26.14 7.94
CA VAL A 41 -9.63 -25.29 8.95
C VAL A 41 -10.69 -24.78 9.92
N CYS A 42 -10.43 -24.83 11.22
CA CYS A 42 -11.37 -24.46 12.27
C CYS A 42 -10.70 -23.51 13.26
N ARG A 43 -11.19 -22.26 13.34
CA ARG A 43 -10.71 -21.27 14.32
C ARG A 43 -11.70 -21.18 15.46
N PHE A 44 -11.22 -21.36 16.68
CA PHE A 44 -12.00 -21.21 17.91
C PHE A 44 -11.87 -19.79 18.48
N SER A 45 -12.82 -19.38 19.30
CA SER A 45 -12.84 -18.05 19.93
C SER A 45 -11.68 -17.78 20.89
N ASP A 46 -11.02 -18.83 21.38
CA ASP A 46 -9.82 -18.73 22.23
C ASP A 46 -8.52 -18.61 21.42
N GLY A 47 -8.60 -18.56 20.09
CA GLY A 47 -7.47 -18.44 19.18
C GLY A 47 -6.89 -19.76 18.69
N ARG A 48 -7.35 -20.92 19.19
CA ARG A 48 -6.90 -22.23 18.70
C ARG A 48 -7.33 -22.43 17.24
N VAL A 49 -6.46 -23.05 16.45
CA VAL A 49 -6.74 -23.47 15.06
C VAL A 49 -6.55 -24.97 14.93
N ASP A 50 -7.59 -25.69 14.50
CA ASP A 50 -7.52 -27.11 14.15
C ASP A 50 -7.56 -27.25 12.63
N ILE A 51 -6.67 -28.07 12.07
CA ILE A 51 -6.60 -28.37 10.64
C ILE A 51 -6.77 -29.87 10.41
N ASN A 52 -7.54 -30.21 9.37
CA ASN A 52 -7.65 -31.55 8.84
C ASN A 52 -7.39 -31.49 7.33
N ILE A 53 -6.37 -32.23 6.87
CA ILE A 53 -5.91 -32.29 5.48
C ILE A 53 -6.07 -33.71 4.95
N ALA A 54 -6.31 -33.83 3.64
CA ALA A 54 -6.34 -35.11 2.96
C ALA A 54 -4.93 -35.73 2.86
N ASP A 55 -4.88 -37.06 2.76
CA ASP A 55 -3.63 -37.85 2.76
C ASP A 55 -2.71 -37.57 1.55
N ASP A 56 -3.24 -36.93 0.51
CA ASP A 56 -2.54 -36.56 -0.72
C ASP A 56 -1.83 -35.19 -0.63
N ILE A 57 -1.86 -34.53 0.53
CA ILE A 57 -1.15 -33.27 0.81
C ILE A 57 0.13 -33.56 1.60
N ASP A 58 1.29 -33.15 1.06
CA ASP A 58 2.63 -33.28 1.69
C ASP A 58 2.99 -32.05 2.57
N SER A 59 2.32 -30.90 2.36
CA SER A 59 2.48 -29.74 3.25
C SER A 59 2.11 -30.07 4.70
N THR A 60 2.93 -29.59 5.64
CA THR A 60 2.67 -29.85 7.06
C THR A 60 1.47 -29.05 7.55
N THR A 61 0.82 -29.54 8.62
CA THR A 61 -0.27 -28.78 9.26
C THR A 61 0.21 -27.43 9.78
N GLU A 62 1.46 -27.33 10.24
CA GLU A 62 2.09 -26.08 10.69
C GLU A 62 2.26 -25.08 9.55
N GLU A 63 2.75 -25.50 8.38
CA GLU A 63 2.87 -24.64 7.18
C GLU A 63 1.51 -24.07 6.75
N ILE A 64 0.45 -24.89 6.83
CA ILE A 64 -0.90 -24.47 6.45
C ILE A 64 -1.52 -23.55 7.52
N VAL A 65 -1.29 -23.83 8.82
CA VAL A 65 -1.73 -22.94 9.91
C VAL A 65 -1.06 -21.58 9.79
N GLU A 66 0.24 -21.53 9.53
CA GLU A 66 0.99 -20.28 9.37
C GLU A 66 0.45 -19.44 8.22
N GLN A 67 0.25 -20.04 7.04
CA GLN A 67 -0.37 -19.36 5.89
C GLN A 67 -1.79 -18.87 6.21
N PHE A 68 -2.61 -19.70 6.84
CA PHE A 68 -3.97 -19.34 7.21
C PHE A 68 -4.04 -18.19 8.22
N LEU A 69 -3.19 -18.22 9.26
CA LEU A 69 -3.11 -17.16 10.25
C LEU A 69 -2.54 -15.88 9.67
N ALA A 70 -1.54 -15.97 8.79
CA ALA A 70 -0.98 -14.82 8.08
C ALA A 70 -2.06 -14.14 7.22
N HIS A 71 -2.85 -14.91 6.47
CA HIS A 71 -3.93 -14.37 5.65
C HIS A 71 -5.03 -13.70 6.51
N LEU A 72 -5.42 -14.30 7.63
CA LEU A 72 -6.36 -13.68 8.57
C LEU A 72 -5.80 -12.41 9.22
N ALA A 73 -4.51 -12.39 9.54
CA ALA A 73 -3.86 -11.20 10.08
C ALA A 73 -3.80 -10.09 9.04
N ASP A 74 -3.48 -10.40 7.78
CA ASP A 74 -3.49 -9.44 6.68
C ASP A 74 -4.90 -8.90 6.43
N GLU A 75 -5.93 -9.76 6.46
CA GLU A 75 -7.33 -9.33 6.38
C GLU A 75 -7.69 -8.38 7.54
N GLU A 76 -7.36 -8.76 8.78
CA GLU A 76 -7.63 -7.92 9.97
C GLU A 76 -6.90 -6.57 9.87
N ILE A 77 -5.65 -6.55 9.37
CA ILE A 77 -4.89 -5.32 9.13
C ILE A 77 -5.55 -4.46 8.06
N GLN A 78 -5.93 -5.05 6.92
CA GLN A 78 -6.55 -4.31 5.82
C GLN A 78 -7.93 -3.74 6.22
N GLN A 79 -8.74 -4.53 6.94
CA GLN A 79 -10.05 -4.08 7.42
C GLN A 79 -9.94 -3.06 8.57
N SER A 80 -8.85 -3.07 9.34
CA SER A 80 -8.60 -2.03 10.35
C SER A 80 -8.45 -0.63 9.74
N GLY A 81 -8.09 -0.56 8.46
CA GLY A 81 -8.04 0.67 7.67
C GLY A 81 -9.41 1.12 7.12
N GLY A 82 -10.50 0.42 7.41
CA GLY A 82 -11.85 0.84 7.00
C GLY A 82 -12.29 0.37 5.60
N ILE A 83 -11.45 -0.40 4.91
CA ILE A 83 -11.70 -0.91 3.57
C ILE A 83 -12.01 -2.40 3.63
N GLU A 84 -13.02 -2.82 2.87
CA GLU A 84 -13.44 -4.21 2.72
C GLU A 84 -12.32 -5.02 2.07
N TYR A 85 -11.97 -6.14 2.67
CA TYR A 85 -11.06 -7.11 2.05
C TYR A 85 -11.72 -7.74 0.82
N THR A 86 -11.09 -7.62 -0.33
CA THR A 86 -11.50 -8.27 -1.57
C THR A 86 -10.59 -9.46 -1.85
N ASN A 87 -11.17 -10.62 -2.18
CA ASN A 87 -10.38 -11.79 -2.57
C ASN A 87 -9.92 -11.61 -4.03
N ASP A 88 -8.87 -10.80 -4.19
CA ASP A 88 -8.29 -10.41 -5.47
C ASP A 88 -7.04 -11.22 -5.84
N GLU A 89 -6.72 -12.27 -5.08
CA GLU A 89 -5.74 -13.26 -5.50
C GLU A 89 -6.28 -13.96 -6.75
N ALA A 90 -5.96 -13.36 -7.90
CA ALA A 90 -6.01 -14.05 -9.17
C ALA A 90 -5.25 -15.36 -8.97
N VAL A 91 -5.86 -16.47 -9.37
CA VAL A 91 -5.12 -17.70 -9.68
C VAL A 91 -4.11 -17.27 -10.74
N GLN A 92 -2.89 -16.94 -10.33
CA GLN A 92 -1.78 -16.80 -11.24
C GLN A 92 -1.55 -18.21 -11.79
N SER A 93 -2.17 -18.49 -12.94
CA SER A 93 -1.81 -19.65 -13.72
C SER A 93 -0.31 -19.56 -14.00
N ASP A 94 0.43 -20.57 -13.55
CA ASP A 94 1.87 -20.72 -13.70
C ASP A 94 2.34 -20.46 -15.13
N GLU A 95 2.72 -19.21 -15.38
CA GLU A 95 3.74 -18.82 -16.34
C GLU A 95 4.30 -17.49 -15.81
N PHE A 96 5.38 -17.57 -15.03
CA PHE A 96 6.21 -16.41 -14.69
C PHE A 96 6.88 -15.91 -15.97
N VAL A 97 6.11 -15.30 -16.86
CA VAL A 97 6.64 -14.42 -17.90
C VAL A 97 7.00 -13.14 -17.18
N TYR A 98 8.27 -13.04 -16.77
CA TYR A 98 8.84 -11.76 -16.38
C TYR A 98 8.54 -10.79 -17.54
N PRO A 99 7.78 -9.71 -17.30
CA PRO A 99 7.33 -8.81 -18.37
C PRO A 99 8.47 -7.97 -18.95
N TYR A 100 9.68 -8.12 -18.41
CA TYR A 100 10.84 -7.32 -18.70
C TYR A 100 12.05 -8.20 -19.00
N ASP A 101 12.98 -7.65 -19.78
CA ASP A 101 14.27 -8.26 -20.05
C ASP A 101 15.17 -8.13 -18.80
N PRO A 102 15.70 -9.23 -18.22
CA PRO A 102 16.66 -9.17 -17.12
C PRO A 102 17.89 -8.29 -17.41
N GLU A 103 18.28 -8.11 -18.67
CA GLU A 103 19.40 -7.23 -19.06
C GLU A 103 19.09 -5.73 -18.87
N SER A 104 17.81 -5.38 -18.65
CA SER A 104 17.40 -4.01 -18.34
C SER A 104 17.67 -3.58 -16.89
N ILE A 105 18.01 -4.53 -16.00
CA ILE A 105 18.35 -4.24 -14.60
C ILE A 105 19.71 -3.54 -14.55
N ARG A 106 19.72 -2.26 -14.17
CA ARG A 106 20.93 -1.46 -14.04
C ARG A 106 21.07 -0.94 -12.62
N ILE A 107 22.03 -1.50 -11.90
CA ILE A 107 22.34 -1.11 -10.51
C ILE A 107 23.83 -0.81 -10.43
N ASP A 108 24.15 0.42 -10.04
CA ASP A 108 25.52 0.86 -9.80
C ASP A 108 25.81 0.92 -8.30
N THR A 109 26.88 0.25 -7.86
CA THR A 109 27.36 0.38 -6.47
C THR A 109 28.39 1.51 -6.38
N LYS A 110 28.10 2.53 -5.56
CA LYS A 110 28.98 3.68 -5.33
C LYS A 110 29.25 3.88 -3.84
N PRO A 111 30.50 4.17 -3.42
CA PRO A 111 30.80 4.55 -2.05
C PRO A 111 30.48 6.03 -1.82
N PHE A 112 29.78 6.34 -0.73
CA PHE A 112 29.53 7.71 -0.28
C PHE A 112 30.10 7.91 1.13
N ASN A 113 30.70 9.07 1.39
CA ASN A 113 31.03 9.47 2.75
C ASN A 113 29.77 10.00 3.45
N ILE A 114 29.59 9.70 4.74
CA ILE A 114 28.47 10.23 5.53
C ILE A 114 28.39 11.76 5.45
N SER A 115 29.53 12.48 5.39
CA SER A 115 29.52 13.94 5.21
C SER A 115 28.85 14.39 3.92
N LEU A 116 29.12 13.71 2.81
CA LEU A 116 28.52 14.01 1.50
C LEU A 116 27.04 13.66 1.50
N VAL A 117 26.67 12.53 2.09
CA VAL A 117 25.27 12.11 2.21
C VAL A 117 24.48 13.14 3.01
N HIS A 118 25.05 13.68 4.08
CA HIS A 118 24.41 14.72 4.89
C HIS A 118 24.18 16.01 4.09
N GLU A 119 25.19 16.50 3.38
CA GLU A 119 25.08 17.67 2.50
C GLU A 119 24.03 17.47 1.41
N MET A 120 24.08 16.34 0.70
CA MET A 120 23.09 16.00 -0.33
C MET A 120 21.66 15.89 0.22
N ILE A 121 21.48 15.49 1.48
CA ILE A 121 20.15 15.49 2.12
C ILE A 121 19.70 16.93 2.43
N GLU A 122 20.60 17.78 2.93
CA GLU A 122 20.28 19.19 3.22
C GLU A 122 19.97 19.99 1.95
N GLU A 123 20.64 19.67 0.83
CA GLU A 123 20.42 20.29 -0.48
C GLU A 123 19.23 19.72 -1.25
N GLY A 124 18.66 18.59 -0.81
CA GLY A 124 17.52 17.93 -1.43
C GLY A 124 17.87 16.93 -2.54
N ASP A 125 19.16 16.71 -2.81
CA ASP A 125 19.66 15.71 -3.77
C ASP A 125 19.42 14.26 -3.31
N ILE A 126 19.34 14.02 -2.00
CA ILE A 126 18.86 12.76 -1.42
C ILE A 126 17.56 13.01 -0.68
N ASN A 127 16.48 12.47 -1.21
CA ASN A 127 15.16 12.56 -0.59
C ASN A 127 14.96 11.42 0.42
N LEU A 128 15.14 11.75 1.70
CA LEU A 128 14.63 10.94 2.81
C LEU A 128 13.11 11.11 2.85
N SER A 129 12.39 10.33 2.04
CA SER A 129 10.93 10.48 1.85
C SER A 129 10.21 10.78 3.18
N PRO A 130 9.48 11.91 3.33
CA PRO A 130 9.26 12.45 4.66
C PRO A 130 8.08 11.82 5.42
N ASP A 131 7.01 11.32 4.80
CA ASP A 131 5.74 11.33 5.57
C ASP A 131 5.23 9.99 6.12
N PHE A 132 5.57 8.84 5.54
CA PHE A 132 4.92 7.59 5.92
C PHE A 132 5.76 6.65 6.80
N GLN A 133 7.07 6.56 6.57
CA GLN A 133 7.96 5.81 7.48
C GLN A 133 8.27 6.57 8.77
N ARG A 134 7.92 7.87 8.87
CA ARG A 134 7.90 8.63 10.14
C ARG A 134 6.99 7.99 11.20
N LYS A 135 6.01 7.16 10.81
CA LYS A 135 5.16 6.41 11.77
C LYS A 135 5.84 5.13 12.31
N PHE A 136 6.94 4.68 11.71
CA PHE A 136 7.75 3.54 12.15
C PHE A 136 9.19 4.00 12.44
N VAL A 137 9.33 4.91 13.41
CA VAL A 137 10.62 5.23 14.03
C VAL A 137 11.01 4.06 14.92
N TRP A 138 12.30 3.69 14.98
CA TRP A 138 12.83 2.89 16.08
C TRP A 138 12.41 3.54 17.41
N THR A 139 11.40 2.96 18.05
CA THR A 139 10.92 3.39 19.38
C THR A 139 11.95 3.05 20.45
N ASP A 140 12.88 2.14 20.15
CA ASP A 140 14.05 1.83 20.97
C ASP A 140 15.18 2.85 20.74
N ILE A 141 15.32 3.78 21.70
CA ILE A 141 16.40 4.78 21.75
C ILE A 141 17.78 4.12 21.85
N GLY A 142 17.88 2.97 22.53
CA GLY A 142 19.13 2.22 22.71
C GLY A 142 19.63 1.63 21.39
N ALA A 143 18.72 1.11 20.57
CA ALA A 143 19.07 0.66 19.22
C ALA A 143 19.68 1.81 18.38
N ARG A 144 19.07 3.00 18.39
CA ARG A 144 19.57 4.18 17.63
C ARG A 144 20.98 4.58 18.04
N SER A 145 21.26 4.56 19.34
CA SER A 145 22.59 4.89 19.88
C SER A 145 23.64 3.83 19.52
N ARG A 146 23.27 2.54 19.51
CA ARG A 146 24.15 1.44 19.09
C ARG A 146 24.53 1.48 17.61
N LEU A 147 23.65 2.01 16.74
CA LEU A 147 24.00 2.29 15.35
C LEU A 147 25.14 3.32 15.28
N ILE A 148 25.01 4.44 15.99
CA ILE A 148 26.07 5.47 16.03
C ILE A 148 27.34 4.91 16.66
N GLU A 149 27.22 4.10 17.72
CA GLU A 149 28.35 3.41 18.33
C GLU A 149 29.10 2.52 17.33
N SER A 150 28.37 1.75 16.53
CA SER A 150 28.92 0.89 15.49
C SER A 150 29.76 1.70 14.50
N ILE A 151 29.25 2.86 14.06
CA ILE A 151 29.97 3.78 13.18
C ILE A 151 31.24 4.34 13.87
N MET A 152 31.14 4.76 15.13
CA MET A 152 32.28 5.25 15.92
C MET A 152 33.38 4.17 16.11
N LEU A 153 32.97 2.90 16.19
CA LEU A 153 33.83 1.72 16.28
C LEU A 153 34.34 1.21 14.92
N ARG A 154 33.90 1.81 13.81
CA ARG A 154 34.21 1.37 12.43
C ARG A 154 33.67 -0.02 12.07
N ILE A 155 32.56 -0.41 12.68
CA ILE A 155 31.80 -1.58 12.27
C ILE A 155 31.08 -1.22 10.96
N PRO A 156 31.22 -2.03 9.89
CA PRO A 156 30.61 -1.73 8.60
C PRO A 156 29.08 -1.74 8.69
N LEU A 157 28.45 -0.79 8.02
CA LEU A 157 26.99 -0.77 7.88
C LEU A 157 26.58 -1.68 6.71
N PRO A 158 25.38 -2.30 6.77
CA PRO A 158 24.82 -2.95 5.60
C PRO A 158 24.69 -1.97 4.43
N VAL A 159 24.66 -2.49 3.20
CA VAL A 159 24.48 -1.68 2.00
C VAL A 159 23.17 -0.87 2.08
N PHE A 160 23.16 0.27 1.40
CA PHE A 160 21.97 1.09 1.21
C PHE A 160 21.48 0.91 -0.22
N TYR A 161 20.17 1.02 -0.42
CA TYR A 161 19.59 1.05 -1.77
C TYR A 161 18.92 2.40 -1.98
N MET A 162 19.16 2.97 -3.15
CA MET A 162 18.53 4.20 -3.59
C MET A 162 18.07 4.05 -5.04
N ALA A 163 17.02 4.76 -5.42
CA ALA A 163 16.59 4.88 -6.80
C ALA A 163 16.84 6.30 -7.28
N GLN A 164 17.45 6.44 -8.45
CA GLN A 164 17.66 7.75 -9.05
C GLN A 164 16.49 8.10 -9.97
N ASP A 165 15.99 9.31 -9.87
CA ASP A 165 15.00 9.85 -10.80
C ASP A 165 15.66 10.44 -12.06
N ARG A 166 14.86 10.93 -13.01
CA ARG A 166 15.38 11.52 -14.26
C ARG A 166 16.10 12.86 -14.04
N ASN A 167 15.85 13.54 -12.92
CA ASN A 167 16.48 14.80 -12.54
C ASN A 167 17.80 14.58 -11.78
N GLY A 168 18.11 13.33 -11.42
CA GLY A 168 19.32 12.94 -10.71
C GLY A 168 19.15 12.81 -9.19
N VAL A 169 17.96 13.13 -8.65
CA VAL A 169 17.65 13.05 -7.22
C VAL A 169 17.59 11.58 -6.80
N LEU A 170 18.19 11.28 -5.65
CA LEU A 170 18.27 9.94 -5.08
C LEU A 170 17.18 9.75 -4.03
N GLN A 171 16.26 8.83 -4.31
CA GLN A 171 15.24 8.40 -3.38
C GLN A 171 15.75 7.22 -2.55
N VAL A 172 15.73 7.33 -1.23
CA VAL A 172 16.13 6.22 -0.35
C VAL A 172 15.08 5.14 -0.32
N VAL A 173 15.53 3.90 -0.51
CA VAL A 173 14.70 2.71 -0.67
C VAL A 173 14.88 1.76 0.51
N ASP A 174 16.14 1.46 0.84
CA ASP A 174 16.52 0.71 2.02
C ASP A 174 17.56 1.48 2.83
N GLY A 175 17.48 1.33 4.15
CA GLY A 175 18.34 2.03 5.09
C GLY A 175 17.86 3.43 5.44
N LEU A 176 16.60 3.79 5.13
CA LEU A 176 16.01 5.07 5.53
C LEU A 176 16.14 5.30 7.03
N GLN A 177 15.73 4.34 7.86
CA GLN A 177 15.85 4.45 9.32
C GLN A 177 17.30 4.68 9.78
N ARG A 178 18.26 3.99 9.16
CA ARG A 178 19.69 4.12 9.48
C ARG A 178 20.20 5.51 9.11
N LEU A 179 19.87 6.02 7.91
CA LEU A 179 20.22 7.37 7.48
C LEU A 179 19.56 8.44 8.35
N THR A 180 18.27 8.29 8.68
CA THR A 180 17.55 9.22 9.56
C THR A 180 18.22 9.31 10.94
N VAL A 181 18.61 8.19 11.54
CA VAL A 181 19.33 8.20 12.83
C VAL A 181 20.69 8.89 12.72
N ILE A 182 21.42 8.66 11.62
CA ILE A 182 22.69 9.35 11.34
C ILE A 182 22.46 10.86 11.22
N GLN A 183 21.46 11.30 10.43
CA GLN A 183 21.10 12.71 10.26
C GLN A 183 20.72 13.36 11.60
N GLN A 184 19.84 12.73 12.38
CA GLN A 184 19.45 13.22 13.71
C GLN A 184 20.65 13.37 14.64
N PHE A 185 21.63 12.47 14.57
CA PHE A 185 22.85 12.61 15.35
C PHE A 185 23.70 13.79 14.90
N LEU A 186 23.91 13.96 13.58
CA LEU A 186 24.68 15.07 13.01
C LEU A 186 24.03 16.43 13.31
N ASN A 187 22.70 16.49 13.31
CA ASN A 187 21.89 17.67 13.62
C ASN A 187 21.72 17.94 15.13
N ASN A 188 22.34 17.12 16.00
CA ASN A 188 22.23 17.19 17.45
C ASN A 188 20.81 16.94 18.02
N GLU A 189 19.96 16.28 17.26
CA GLU A 189 18.61 15.84 17.67
C GLU A 189 18.64 14.50 18.43
N LEU A 190 19.76 13.76 18.36
CA LEU A 190 19.97 12.50 19.07
C LEU A 190 21.08 12.63 20.13
N ARG A 191 20.70 12.39 21.38
CA ARG A 191 21.62 12.20 22.51
C ARG A 191 21.92 10.72 22.69
N LEU A 192 23.20 10.34 22.74
CA LEU A 192 23.58 8.93 22.89
C LEU A 192 23.19 8.39 24.27
N LYS A 193 22.64 7.16 24.31
CA LYS A 193 22.25 6.42 25.52
C LYS A 193 22.52 4.93 25.34
N ASP A 194 22.61 4.19 26.44
CA ASP A 194 22.68 2.72 26.42
C ASP A 194 23.80 2.16 25.50
N LEU A 195 24.96 2.81 25.48
CA LEU A 195 26.11 2.40 24.65
C LEU A 195 26.73 1.12 25.21
N GLU A 196 27.19 0.17 24.41
CA GLU A 196 27.73 -1.10 24.92
C GLU A 196 29.23 -1.00 25.27
N TYR A 197 30.00 -0.28 24.46
CA TYR A 197 31.47 -0.22 24.52
C TYR A 197 31.99 1.18 24.87
N LEU A 198 31.39 2.23 24.33
CA LEU A 198 31.84 3.62 24.41
C LEU A 198 31.14 4.37 25.54
N LYS A 199 31.12 3.79 26.76
CA LYS A 199 30.43 4.36 27.93
C LYS A 199 30.82 5.81 28.27
N ASN A 200 32.05 6.22 27.97
CA ASN A 200 32.51 7.59 28.19
C ASN A 200 31.92 8.62 27.20
N GLU A 201 31.28 8.16 26.13
CA GLU A 201 30.56 9.00 25.16
C GLU A 201 29.04 8.97 25.38
N GLU A 202 28.56 8.23 26.38
CA GLU A 202 27.15 8.16 26.72
C GLU A 202 26.66 9.51 27.25
N GLY A 203 25.46 9.91 26.86
CA GLY A 203 24.87 11.20 27.20
C GLY A 203 25.39 12.39 26.39
N LYS A 204 26.18 12.17 25.34
CA LYS A 204 26.76 13.23 24.50
C LYS A 204 26.06 13.36 23.13
N TYR A 205 26.30 14.50 22.49
CA TYR A 205 25.83 14.87 21.16
C TYR A 205 27.01 14.93 20.17
N PHE A 206 26.71 14.99 18.87
CA PHE A 206 27.74 15.20 17.85
C PHE A 206 28.51 16.51 18.11
N ARG A 207 27.78 17.61 18.32
CA ARG A 207 28.25 18.92 18.73
C ARG A 207 27.31 19.53 19.77
N HIS A 208 27.84 20.37 20.63
CA HIS A 208 27.07 21.07 21.67
C HIS A 208 27.85 22.32 22.09
N GLU A 209 27.16 23.32 22.65
CA GLU A 209 27.79 24.54 23.16
C GLU A 209 28.75 24.23 24.32
N ASP A 210 28.36 23.33 25.22
CA ASP A 210 29.24 22.74 26.24
C ASP A 210 30.16 21.67 25.62
N PRO A 211 31.49 21.86 25.60
CA PRO A 211 32.44 20.88 25.08
C PRO A 211 32.38 19.52 25.79
N ASN A 212 31.96 19.46 27.05
CA ASN A 212 31.86 18.20 27.80
C ASN A 212 30.69 17.32 27.32
N MET A 213 29.69 17.95 26.69
CA MET A 213 28.55 17.26 26.09
C MET A 213 28.79 16.86 24.64
N CYS A 214 29.97 17.17 24.08
CA CYS A 214 30.37 16.74 22.75
C CYS A 214 31.10 15.40 22.78
N ILE A 215 30.79 14.50 21.83
CA ILE A 215 31.64 13.33 21.61
C ILE A 215 33.08 13.74 21.24
N ASP A 216 34.04 12.87 21.57
CA ASP A 216 35.45 13.10 21.24
C ASP A 216 35.64 13.40 19.73
N GLN A 217 36.50 14.39 19.42
CA GLN A 217 36.84 14.79 18.06
C GLN A 217 37.25 13.61 17.16
N ARG A 218 37.89 12.57 17.71
CA ARG A 218 38.27 11.37 16.95
C ARG A 218 37.05 10.63 16.41
N TYR A 219 35.97 10.55 17.19
CA TYR A 219 34.74 9.87 16.79
C TYR A 219 33.94 10.72 15.83
N ARG A 220 33.92 12.04 16.00
CA ARG A 220 33.34 12.94 14.99
C ARG A 220 33.97 12.74 13.61
N LYS A 221 35.32 12.71 13.56
CA LYS A 221 36.05 12.47 12.31
C LYS A 221 35.69 11.11 11.71
N ARG A 222 35.64 10.05 12.53
CA ARG A 222 35.25 8.71 12.08
C ARG A 222 33.85 8.71 11.49
N VAL A 223 32.85 9.26 12.20
CA VAL A 223 31.47 9.33 11.72
C VAL A 223 31.40 10.02 10.36
N MET A 224 31.98 11.21 10.22
CA MET A 224 31.92 11.97 8.96
C MET A 224 32.65 11.29 7.79
N GLN A 225 33.74 10.58 8.07
CA GLN A 225 34.58 9.91 7.08
C GLN A 225 34.16 8.46 6.80
N THR A 226 33.19 7.91 7.54
CA THR A 226 32.70 6.56 7.29
C THR A 226 32.10 6.51 5.90
N GLN A 227 32.54 5.52 5.13
CA GLN A 227 32.01 5.20 3.82
C GLN A 227 30.84 4.25 3.96
N ILE A 228 29.73 4.60 3.33
CA ILE A 228 28.59 3.71 3.11
C ILE A 228 28.58 3.28 1.65
N LEU A 229 28.22 2.03 1.40
CA LEU A 229 28.01 1.52 0.06
C LEU A 229 26.55 1.72 -0.32
N VAL A 230 26.32 2.39 -1.45
CA VAL A 230 24.98 2.68 -1.97
C VAL A 230 24.83 2.02 -3.33
N ASN A 231 23.83 1.14 -3.43
CA ASN A 231 23.37 0.58 -4.69
C ASN A 231 22.32 1.51 -5.27
N ILE A 232 22.63 2.15 -6.39
CA ILE A 232 21.76 3.10 -7.08
C ILE A 232 21.11 2.38 -8.25
N ILE A 233 19.78 2.33 -8.23
CA ILE A 233 18.97 1.83 -9.35
C ILE A 233 18.87 2.95 -10.38
N ASP A 234 19.31 2.65 -11.60
CA ASP A 234 19.37 3.62 -12.70
C ASP A 234 17.96 4.09 -13.11
N PRO A 235 17.78 5.38 -13.45
CA PRO A 235 16.49 5.90 -13.88
C PRO A 235 15.92 5.19 -15.13
N GLN A 236 16.78 4.65 -16.00
CA GLN A 236 16.41 3.88 -17.20
C GLN A 236 15.89 2.48 -16.90
N THR A 237 16.09 1.98 -15.66
CA THR A 237 15.51 0.69 -15.25
C THR A 237 13.98 0.79 -15.36
N PRO A 238 13.31 -0.13 -16.08
CA PRO A 238 11.86 -0.12 -16.22
C PRO A 238 11.15 -0.08 -14.86
N VAL A 239 9.99 0.58 -14.80
CA VAL A 239 9.29 0.83 -13.53
C VAL A 239 8.91 -0.47 -12.83
N ASP A 240 8.34 -1.43 -13.57
CA ASP A 240 8.02 -2.77 -13.10
C ASP A 240 9.24 -3.52 -12.53
N VAL A 241 10.40 -3.37 -13.16
CA VAL A 241 11.67 -3.90 -12.65
C VAL A 241 12.07 -3.22 -11.34
N LYS A 242 11.94 -1.89 -11.23
CA LYS A 242 12.22 -1.16 -9.99
C LYS A 242 11.33 -1.68 -8.86
N PHE A 243 10.02 -1.85 -9.12
CA PHE A 243 9.06 -2.44 -8.16
C PHE A 243 9.49 -3.82 -7.68
N ASP A 244 9.89 -4.70 -8.59
CA ASP A 244 10.32 -6.06 -8.23
C ASP A 244 11.64 -6.06 -7.45
N ILE A 245 12.58 -5.17 -7.79
CA ILE A 245 13.80 -4.94 -7.01
C ILE A 245 13.43 -4.48 -5.58
N PHE A 246 12.48 -3.55 -5.43
CA PHE A 246 12.02 -3.10 -4.11
C PHE A 246 11.37 -4.20 -3.29
N LYS A 247 10.48 -4.99 -3.89
CA LYS A 247 9.85 -6.13 -3.23
C LYS A 247 10.90 -7.12 -2.73
N ARG A 248 11.98 -7.37 -3.49
CA ARG A 248 13.07 -8.29 -3.12
C ARG A 248 13.96 -7.75 -2.02
N ILE A 249 14.30 -6.45 -2.04
CA ILE A 249 15.16 -5.84 -1.02
C ILE A 249 14.44 -5.76 0.33
N ASN A 250 13.15 -5.45 0.33
CA ASN A 250 12.35 -5.26 1.55
C ASN A 250 11.87 -6.57 2.21
N GLN A 251 12.42 -7.73 1.81
CA GLN A 251 12.07 -9.03 2.42
C GLN A 251 12.59 -9.19 3.86
N GLY A 252 13.54 -8.35 4.29
CA GLY A 252 14.00 -8.31 5.69
C GLY A 252 13.25 -7.25 6.51
N GLY A 253 12.45 -7.67 7.50
CA GLY A 253 11.67 -6.78 8.36
C GLY A 253 10.18 -6.76 8.01
N ARG A 254 9.49 -5.62 8.17
CA ARG A 254 8.10 -5.46 7.69
C ARG A 254 8.14 -5.02 6.23
N PRO A 255 7.80 -5.90 5.26
CA PRO A 255 7.88 -5.55 3.85
C PRO A 255 6.88 -4.44 3.50
N LEU A 256 7.31 -3.51 2.66
CA LEU A 256 6.42 -2.49 2.08
C LEU A 256 5.38 -3.17 1.18
N ASN A 257 4.13 -2.71 1.20
CA ASN A 257 3.14 -3.11 0.19
C ASN A 257 3.38 -2.35 -1.12
N ALA A 258 2.63 -2.75 -2.16
CA ALA A 258 2.72 -2.13 -3.48
C ALA A 258 2.48 -0.62 -3.44
N GLN A 259 1.49 -0.14 -2.67
CA GLN A 259 1.20 1.29 -2.56
C GLN A 259 2.29 2.07 -1.82
N GLU A 260 2.89 1.52 -0.77
CA GLU A 260 4.04 2.13 -0.07
C GLU A 260 5.25 2.25 -0.99
N ILE A 261 5.47 1.27 -1.88
CA ILE A 261 6.49 1.35 -2.92
C ILE A 261 6.13 2.42 -3.96
N ARG A 262 4.87 2.51 -4.40
CA ARG A 262 4.41 3.57 -5.33
C ARG A 262 4.63 4.95 -4.76
N ASN A 263 4.30 5.16 -3.49
CA ASN A 263 4.55 6.43 -2.82
C ASN A 263 6.06 6.74 -2.75
N CYS A 264 6.96 5.75 -2.56
CA CYS A 264 8.40 6.00 -2.70
C CYS A 264 8.78 6.47 -4.11
N MET A 265 8.17 5.89 -5.14
CA MET A 265 8.49 6.15 -6.54
C MET A 265 7.81 7.39 -7.12
N SER A 266 6.97 8.05 -6.33
CA SER A 266 6.24 9.24 -6.73
C SER A 266 7.11 10.49 -6.54
N SER A 267 7.06 11.40 -7.52
CA SER A 267 7.67 12.72 -7.39
C SER A 267 7.03 13.51 -6.23
N PRO A 268 7.67 14.57 -5.73
CA PRO A 268 7.05 15.45 -4.74
C PRO A 268 5.65 15.93 -5.14
N GLU A 269 5.46 16.31 -6.39
CA GLU A 269 4.21 16.83 -6.96
C GLU A 269 3.13 15.75 -6.93
N THR A 270 3.43 14.55 -7.45
CA THR A 270 2.51 13.39 -7.43
C THR A 270 2.12 13.01 -6.00
N ARG A 271 3.09 12.97 -5.07
CA ARG A 271 2.81 12.67 -3.65
C ARG A 271 1.91 13.73 -3.02
N ASN A 272 2.20 15.00 -3.27
CA ASN A 272 1.42 16.11 -2.73
C ASN A 272 -0.01 16.07 -3.25
N LEU A 273 -0.22 15.84 -4.55
CA LEU A 273 -1.54 15.67 -5.15
C LEU A 273 -2.32 14.55 -4.44
N ILE A 274 -1.75 13.34 -4.36
CA ILE A 274 -2.46 12.20 -3.76
C ILE A 274 -2.78 12.46 -2.28
N GLN A 275 -1.84 13.02 -1.52
CA GLN A 275 -2.05 13.36 -0.11
C GLN A 275 -3.11 14.43 0.08
N GLU A 276 -3.11 15.46 -0.77
CA GLU A 276 -4.11 16.52 -0.75
C GLU A 276 -5.50 15.98 -1.03
N LEU A 277 -5.66 15.12 -2.04
CA LEU A 277 -6.94 14.48 -2.36
C LEU A 277 -7.41 13.55 -1.23
N CYS A 278 -6.52 12.77 -0.62
CA CYS A 278 -6.85 11.95 0.57
C CYS A 278 -7.25 12.80 1.78
N GLY A 279 -6.70 14.01 1.89
CA GLY A 279 -6.96 14.95 2.98
C GLY A 279 -8.09 15.93 2.72
N SER A 280 -8.70 15.90 1.53
CA SER A 280 -9.80 16.79 1.15
C SER A 280 -11.06 16.52 1.97
N ASP A 281 -11.79 17.57 2.32
CA ASP A 281 -13.04 17.44 3.08
C ASP A 281 -14.06 16.61 2.29
N GLU A 282 -14.08 16.73 0.96
CA GLU A 282 -15.00 16.01 0.08
C GLU A 282 -14.74 14.50 0.10
N PHE A 283 -13.49 14.05 0.03
CA PHE A 283 -13.15 12.63 0.17
C PHE A 283 -13.44 12.11 1.57
N LEU A 284 -13.12 12.90 2.59
CA LEU A 284 -13.35 12.53 3.97
C LEU A 284 -14.86 12.38 4.27
N GLU A 285 -15.69 13.28 3.77
CA GLU A 285 -17.16 13.21 3.91
C GLU A 285 -17.75 12.04 3.11
N ALA A 286 -17.35 11.87 1.84
CA ALA A 286 -17.83 10.77 0.99
C ALA A 286 -17.47 9.40 1.60
N THR A 287 -16.34 9.31 2.28
CA THR A 287 -15.91 8.08 2.98
C THR A 287 -16.33 8.05 4.46
N CYS A 288 -17.01 9.08 4.94
CA CYS A 288 -17.46 9.29 6.32
C CYS A 288 -16.34 9.15 7.36
N HIS A 289 -15.15 9.66 7.04
CA HIS A 289 -13.91 9.57 7.82
C HIS A 289 -13.58 8.14 8.28
N SER A 290 -14.03 7.14 7.52
CA SER A 290 -13.92 5.74 7.94
C SER A 290 -12.68 5.04 7.44
N ILE A 291 -11.94 5.65 6.52
CA ILE A 291 -10.69 5.12 5.97
C ILE A 291 -9.51 5.66 6.77
N GLY A 292 -8.69 4.76 7.29
CA GLY A 292 -7.44 5.10 7.95
C GLY A 292 -6.26 5.06 6.97
N SER A 293 -5.19 5.81 7.26
CA SER A 293 -3.95 5.79 6.48
C SER A 293 -3.11 4.51 6.68
N VAL A 294 -3.71 3.43 7.20
CA VAL A 294 -3.00 2.17 7.47
C VAL A 294 -2.56 1.63 6.13
N ARG A 295 -1.25 1.39 5.96
CA ARG A 295 -0.71 0.78 4.73
C ARG A 295 -1.06 1.57 3.45
N MET A 296 -1.37 2.87 3.56
CA MET A 296 -1.73 3.77 2.45
C MET A 296 -2.92 3.33 1.60
N GLN A 297 -3.89 2.61 2.18
CA GLN A 297 -5.03 2.13 1.40
C GLN A 297 -5.92 3.28 0.89
N ASP A 298 -5.99 4.40 1.63
CA ASP A 298 -6.57 5.67 1.19
C ASP A 298 -5.92 6.18 -0.11
N GLN A 299 -4.59 6.22 -0.14
CA GLN A 299 -3.84 6.65 -1.31
C GLN A 299 -4.02 5.72 -2.50
N GLU A 300 -4.16 4.41 -2.28
CA GLU A 300 -4.44 3.47 -3.37
C GLU A 300 -5.81 3.73 -4.01
N LEU A 301 -6.85 4.04 -3.22
CA LEU A 301 -8.18 4.37 -3.76
C LEU A 301 -8.13 5.63 -4.63
N VAL A 302 -7.48 6.69 -4.14
CA VAL A 302 -7.26 7.91 -4.91
C VAL A 302 -6.48 7.61 -6.18
N LEU A 303 -5.39 6.84 -6.08
CA LEU A 303 -4.56 6.51 -7.24
C LEU A 303 -5.32 5.67 -8.28
N ARG A 304 -6.20 4.76 -7.86
CA ARG A 304 -7.09 4.01 -8.77
C ARG A 304 -7.95 4.95 -9.59
N PHE A 305 -8.60 5.93 -8.96
CA PHE A 305 -9.37 6.95 -9.67
C PHE A 305 -8.49 7.70 -10.68
N LEU A 306 -7.35 8.24 -10.23
CA LEU A 306 -6.44 9.02 -11.08
C LEU A 306 -5.97 8.21 -12.30
N ALA A 307 -5.63 6.94 -12.11
CA ALA A 307 -5.16 6.05 -13.17
C ALA A 307 -6.22 5.85 -14.27
N PHE A 308 -7.47 5.57 -13.89
CA PHE A 308 -8.55 5.41 -14.86
C PHE A 308 -8.93 6.74 -15.54
N ARG A 309 -8.90 7.87 -14.82
CA ARG A 309 -9.11 9.19 -15.44
C ARG A 309 -8.01 9.56 -16.44
N LEU A 310 -6.76 9.21 -16.16
CA LEU A 310 -5.66 9.38 -17.11
C LEU A 310 -5.90 8.59 -18.41
N THR A 311 -6.52 7.40 -18.33
CA THR A 311 -6.94 6.64 -19.51
C THR A 311 -8.03 7.39 -20.31
N GLU A 312 -9.05 7.94 -19.65
CA GLU A 312 -10.10 8.73 -20.32
C GLU A 312 -9.53 9.99 -21.02
N TYR A 313 -8.47 10.57 -20.45
CA TYR A 313 -7.73 11.68 -21.05
C TYR A 313 -6.68 11.26 -22.09
N ASN A 314 -6.56 9.96 -22.39
CA ASN A 314 -5.59 9.37 -23.33
C ASN A 314 -4.11 9.57 -22.93
N TYR A 315 -3.82 9.76 -21.65
CA TYR A 315 -2.45 9.80 -21.12
C TYR A 315 -1.92 8.42 -20.73
N LEU A 316 -2.80 7.45 -20.47
CA LEU A 316 -2.44 6.10 -20.04
C LEU A 316 -3.18 5.04 -20.88
N GLU A 317 -2.50 3.92 -21.16
CA GLU A 317 -3.11 2.79 -21.85
C GLU A 317 -4.32 2.23 -21.08
N GLU A 318 -5.25 1.60 -21.80
CA GLU A 318 -6.40 0.96 -21.17
C GLU A 318 -6.02 -0.13 -20.16
N TYR A 319 -6.82 -0.24 -19.11
CA TYR A 319 -6.66 -1.27 -18.10
C TYR A 319 -6.70 -2.69 -18.69
N SER A 320 -5.62 -3.44 -18.50
CA SER A 320 -5.44 -4.79 -19.07
C SER A 320 -5.79 -5.94 -18.12
N GLY A 321 -6.15 -5.64 -16.86
CA GLY A 321 -6.49 -6.65 -15.84
C GLY A 321 -5.44 -6.85 -14.74
N SER A 322 -4.30 -6.16 -14.81
CA SER A 322 -3.31 -6.13 -13.73
C SER A 322 -3.32 -4.78 -13.01
N MET A 323 -4.03 -4.70 -11.88
CA MET A 323 -4.17 -3.46 -11.10
C MET A 323 -2.80 -2.95 -10.68
N ASP A 324 -1.91 -3.82 -10.22
CA ASP A 324 -0.58 -3.41 -9.79
C ASP A 324 0.19 -2.69 -10.89
N ARG A 325 0.34 -3.32 -12.06
CA ARG A 325 1.06 -2.72 -13.19
C ARG A 325 0.38 -1.46 -13.71
N PHE A 326 -0.95 -1.42 -13.66
CA PHE A 326 -1.72 -0.26 -14.09
C PHE A 326 -1.44 0.97 -13.20
N LEU A 327 -1.47 0.78 -11.88
CA LEU A 327 -1.16 1.86 -10.93
C LEU A 327 0.33 2.23 -10.96
N ASP A 328 1.23 1.27 -11.20
CA ASP A 328 2.66 1.54 -11.35
C ASP A 328 2.94 2.45 -12.56
N LYS A 329 2.30 2.17 -13.71
CA LYS A 329 2.36 3.04 -14.90
C LYS A 329 1.73 4.40 -14.64
N ALA A 330 0.61 4.46 -13.91
CA ALA A 330 -0.04 5.71 -13.57
C ALA A 330 0.86 6.64 -12.75
N ILE A 331 1.68 6.12 -11.83
CA ILE A 331 2.68 6.91 -11.11
C ILE A 331 3.71 7.53 -12.07
N ASP A 332 4.22 6.76 -13.02
CA ASP A 332 5.18 7.27 -14.01
C ASP A 332 4.55 8.38 -14.87
N THR A 333 3.30 8.18 -15.32
CA THR A 333 2.54 9.20 -16.05
C THR A 333 2.30 10.46 -15.21
N LEU A 334 1.93 10.34 -13.94
CA LEU A 334 1.69 11.47 -13.03
C LEU A 334 2.97 12.25 -12.75
N ASN A 335 4.10 11.57 -12.57
CA ASN A 335 5.40 12.19 -12.33
C ASN A 335 5.86 13.08 -13.49
N GLU A 336 5.33 12.86 -14.70
CA GLU A 336 5.64 13.64 -15.90
C GLU A 336 4.48 14.55 -16.33
N ALA A 337 3.36 14.53 -15.61
CA ALA A 337 2.17 15.28 -15.96
C ALA A 337 2.37 16.78 -15.75
N SER A 338 1.74 17.58 -16.61
CA SER A 338 1.72 19.04 -16.46
C SER A 338 0.79 19.46 -15.33
N GLU A 339 1.05 20.63 -14.72
CA GLU A 339 0.16 21.20 -13.68
C GLU A 339 -1.31 21.29 -14.15
N ASP A 340 -1.56 21.65 -15.41
CA ASP A 340 -2.92 21.68 -15.97
C ASP A 340 -3.60 20.30 -15.94
N THR A 341 -2.83 19.23 -16.19
CA THR A 341 -3.32 17.85 -16.11
C THR A 341 -3.61 17.46 -14.65
N LEU A 342 -2.72 17.82 -13.73
CA LEU A 342 -2.90 17.53 -12.30
C LEU A 342 -4.13 18.26 -11.75
N GLU A 343 -4.36 19.51 -12.16
CA GLU A 343 -5.52 20.30 -11.74
C GLU A 343 -6.83 19.74 -12.31
N ALA A 344 -6.85 19.34 -13.59
CA ALA A 344 -8.02 18.69 -14.17
C ALA A 344 -8.39 17.39 -13.45
N LEU A 345 -7.39 16.59 -13.06
CA LEU A 345 -7.60 15.38 -12.26
C LEU A 345 -8.15 15.70 -10.87
N ARG A 346 -7.64 16.76 -10.23
CA ARG A 346 -8.10 17.26 -8.93
C ARG A 346 -9.57 17.68 -8.99
N GLU A 347 -9.93 18.58 -9.89
CA GLU A 347 -11.31 19.06 -10.05
C GLU A 347 -12.28 17.90 -10.28
N SER A 348 -11.87 16.97 -11.15
CA SER A 348 -12.65 15.78 -11.45
C SER A 348 -12.86 14.88 -10.23
N PHE A 349 -11.84 14.69 -9.40
CA PHE A 349 -11.94 13.88 -8.18
C PHE A 349 -12.87 14.53 -7.17
N ILE A 350 -12.69 15.83 -6.92
CA ILE A 350 -13.50 16.59 -5.95
C ILE A 350 -14.97 16.56 -6.35
N SER A 351 -15.28 16.83 -7.63
CA SER A 351 -16.66 16.73 -8.14
C SER A 351 -17.26 15.34 -7.90
N ALA A 352 -16.52 14.26 -8.19
CA ALA A 352 -16.99 12.91 -7.96
C ALA A 352 -17.29 12.62 -6.48
N MET A 353 -16.48 13.12 -5.55
CA MET A 353 -16.69 12.94 -4.11
C MET A 353 -17.92 13.71 -3.61
N ILE A 354 -18.13 14.94 -4.07
CA ILE A 354 -19.33 15.73 -3.77
C ILE A 354 -20.58 14.99 -4.28
N ASN A 355 -20.54 14.55 -5.54
CA ASN A 355 -21.63 13.83 -6.17
C ASN A 355 -21.95 12.52 -5.43
N ALA A 356 -20.93 11.76 -5.03
CA ALA A 356 -21.10 10.53 -4.27
C ALA A 356 -21.73 10.80 -2.89
N THR A 357 -21.29 11.85 -2.20
CA THR A 357 -21.83 12.25 -0.90
C THR A 357 -23.31 12.59 -1.01
N HIS A 358 -23.70 13.40 -2.00
CA HIS A 358 -25.10 13.77 -2.20
C HIS A 358 -25.98 12.57 -2.55
N LEU A 359 -25.53 11.73 -3.49
CA LEU A 359 -26.36 10.64 -4.02
C LEU A 359 -26.48 9.44 -3.06
N PHE A 360 -25.46 9.16 -2.25
CA PHE A 360 -25.41 7.96 -1.41
C PHE A 360 -25.33 8.26 0.09
N GLY A 361 -24.97 9.49 0.48
CA GLY A 361 -24.72 9.87 1.88
C GLY A 361 -23.75 8.90 2.56
N SER A 362 -24.14 8.41 3.74
CA SER A 362 -23.30 7.49 4.54
C SER A 362 -23.06 6.11 3.91
N TYR A 363 -23.71 5.81 2.79
CA TYR A 363 -23.60 4.56 2.04
C TYR A 363 -22.68 4.65 0.82
N ALA A 364 -22.10 5.82 0.54
CA ALA A 364 -21.16 6.01 -0.58
C ALA A 364 -20.06 4.93 -0.56
N PHE A 365 -19.82 4.34 -1.74
CA PHE A 365 -18.78 3.33 -2.00
C PHE A 365 -18.88 2.06 -1.14
N ARG A 366 -20.07 1.74 -0.63
CA ARG A 366 -20.30 0.57 0.23
C ARG A 366 -21.21 -0.43 -0.44
N LYS A 367 -20.87 -1.70 -0.28
CA LYS A 367 -21.68 -2.81 -0.78
C LYS A 367 -22.85 -3.07 0.16
N CYS A 368 -23.92 -2.30 -0.03
CA CYS A 368 -25.16 -2.38 0.73
C CYS A 368 -26.19 -3.24 -0.03
N LEU A 369 -27.00 -3.96 0.74
CA LEU A 369 -28.21 -4.66 0.30
C LEU A 369 -29.38 -4.00 1.04
N PRO A 370 -30.66 -4.24 0.69
CA PRO A 370 -31.78 -3.54 1.34
C PRO A 370 -31.77 -3.67 2.87
N GLU A 371 -31.42 -4.85 3.40
CA GLU A 371 -31.26 -5.08 4.84
C GLU A 371 -30.19 -4.21 5.52
N HIS A 372 -29.24 -3.67 4.76
CA HIS A 372 -28.17 -2.81 5.26
C HIS A 372 -28.55 -1.31 5.31
N LEU A 373 -29.72 -0.94 4.78
CA LEU A 373 -30.24 0.44 4.80
C LEU A 373 -31.21 0.69 5.96
N GLU A 374 -31.54 -0.34 6.73
CA GLU A 374 -32.41 -0.25 7.89
C GLU A 374 -31.75 0.57 9.03
N PRO A 375 -32.52 1.29 9.88
CA PRO A 375 -31.99 2.26 10.85
C PRO A 375 -30.95 1.72 11.86
N ASP A 376 -30.98 0.41 12.15
CA ASP A 376 -30.08 -0.25 13.11
C ASP A 376 -28.96 -1.07 12.42
N ALA A 377 -28.89 -1.04 11.10
CA ALA A 377 -27.89 -1.80 10.36
C ALA A 377 -26.48 -1.25 10.60
N ARG A 378 -25.52 -2.15 10.80
CA ARG A 378 -24.13 -1.75 10.93
C ARG A 378 -23.61 -1.27 9.57
N ARG A 379 -23.05 -0.06 9.55
CA ARG A 379 -22.36 0.49 8.38
C ARG A 379 -21.30 -0.47 7.85
N ARG A 380 -21.35 -0.72 6.53
CA ARG A 380 -20.39 -1.54 5.80
C ARG A 380 -19.05 -0.80 5.61
N LEU A 381 -17.98 -1.56 5.42
CA LEU A 381 -16.68 -1.01 5.04
C LEU A 381 -16.71 -0.51 3.59
N ILE A 382 -15.78 0.39 3.25
CA ILE A 382 -15.63 0.90 1.88
C ILE A 382 -15.16 -0.23 0.98
N ASN A 383 -15.82 -0.43 -0.16
CA ASN A 383 -15.43 -1.44 -1.14
C ASN A 383 -14.63 -0.77 -2.26
N SER A 384 -13.40 -1.23 -2.51
CA SER A 384 -12.50 -0.62 -3.49
C SER A 384 -13.06 -0.65 -4.92
N SER A 385 -13.79 -1.70 -5.30
CA SER A 385 -14.42 -1.82 -6.62
C SER A 385 -15.52 -0.76 -6.80
N LEU A 386 -16.41 -0.65 -5.82
CA LEU A 386 -17.46 0.36 -5.81
C LEU A 386 -16.88 1.77 -5.73
N PHE A 387 -15.81 1.98 -4.96
CA PHE A 387 -15.10 3.25 -4.95
C PHE A 387 -14.62 3.62 -6.36
N THR A 388 -13.83 2.75 -6.98
CA THR A 388 -13.26 2.99 -8.31
C THR A 388 -14.35 3.25 -9.35
N THR A 389 -15.35 2.39 -9.41
CA THR A 389 -16.39 2.48 -10.45
C THR A 389 -17.33 3.66 -10.26
N TRP A 390 -17.87 3.88 -9.05
CA TRP A 390 -18.75 5.04 -8.81
C TRP A 390 -18.01 6.36 -8.90
N SER A 391 -16.78 6.48 -8.38
CA SER A 391 -16.04 7.74 -8.48
C SER A 391 -15.78 8.12 -9.94
N LEU A 392 -15.47 7.16 -10.81
CA LEU A 392 -15.32 7.40 -12.25
C LEU A 392 -16.65 7.78 -12.92
N THR A 393 -17.71 7.01 -12.69
CA THR A 393 -19.02 7.29 -13.29
C THR A 393 -19.52 8.68 -12.90
N LEU A 394 -19.39 9.06 -11.62
CA LEU A 394 -19.89 10.34 -11.11
C LEU A 394 -19.01 11.54 -11.47
N ALA A 395 -17.75 11.31 -11.84
CA ALA A 395 -16.87 12.36 -12.37
C ALA A 395 -17.32 12.88 -13.75
N ASN A 396 -18.21 12.15 -14.44
CA ASN A 396 -18.74 12.53 -15.75
C ASN A 396 -19.99 13.42 -15.68
N TYR A 397 -20.47 13.73 -14.46
CA TYR A 397 -21.63 14.57 -14.23
C TYR A 397 -21.23 15.84 -13.48
N SER A 398 -21.85 16.97 -13.84
CA SER A 398 -21.67 18.19 -13.08
C SER A 398 -22.39 18.10 -11.73
N THR A 399 -21.84 18.76 -10.71
CA THR A 399 -22.47 18.82 -9.39
C THR A 399 -23.87 19.44 -9.45
N ASP A 400 -24.08 20.44 -10.31
CA ASP A 400 -25.39 21.08 -10.48
C ASP A 400 -26.45 20.10 -11.02
N GLU A 401 -26.09 19.20 -11.95
CA GLU A 401 -27.00 18.16 -12.46
C GLU A 401 -27.38 17.19 -11.33
N VAL A 402 -26.38 16.72 -10.59
CA VAL A 402 -26.53 15.73 -9.52
C VAL A 402 -27.36 16.26 -8.35
N LEU A 403 -27.20 17.54 -7.99
CA LEU A 403 -27.94 18.17 -6.90
C LEU A 403 -29.45 18.27 -7.16
N ASN A 404 -29.92 18.08 -8.40
CA ASN A 404 -31.36 17.99 -8.70
C ASN A 404 -31.98 16.65 -8.31
N VAL A 405 -31.16 15.62 -8.11
CA VAL A 405 -31.61 14.30 -7.63
C VAL A 405 -31.82 14.37 -6.12
N PRO A 406 -32.86 13.75 -5.54
CA PRO A 406 -33.04 13.75 -4.09
C PRO A 406 -31.88 13.04 -3.38
N GLU A 407 -31.42 13.63 -2.29
CA GLU A 407 -30.28 13.16 -1.49
C GLU A 407 -30.47 11.70 -1.04
N GLY A 408 -29.42 10.89 -1.16
CA GLY A 408 -29.39 9.50 -0.68
C GLY A 408 -30.15 8.48 -1.53
N MET A 409 -30.87 8.88 -2.58
CA MET A 409 -31.72 7.97 -3.36
C MET A 409 -30.95 6.85 -4.05
N PHE A 410 -29.72 7.10 -4.51
CA PHE A 410 -28.91 6.09 -5.18
C PHE A 410 -28.47 4.97 -4.24
N ALA A 411 -28.44 5.18 -2.92
CA ALA A 411 -28.18 4.11 -1.98
C ALA A 411 -29.25 3.01 -2.08
N TYR A 412 -30.52 3.38 -2.28
CA TYR A 412 -31.62 2.43 -2.47
C TYR A 412 -31.55 1.76 -3.84
N TYR A 413 -31.32 2.53 -4.91
CA TYR A 413 -31.19 1.97 -6.26
C TYR A 413 -30.04 0.97 -6.35
N LEU A 414 -28.86 1.30 -5.81
CA LEU A 414 -27.73 0.38 -5.79
C LEU A 414 -28.02 -0.86 -4.94
N ALA A 415 -28.72 -0.73 -3.81
CA ALA A 415 -29.03 -1.87 -2.96
C ALA A 415 -30.00 -2.85 -3.63
N GLU A 416 -31.03 -2.34 -4.33
CA GLU A 416 -31.94 -3.18 -5.13
C GLU A 416 -31.20 -3.84 -6.29
N GLU A 417 -30.38 -3.09 -7.03
CA GLU A 417 -29.61 -3.62 -8.17
C GLU A 417 -28.65 -4.72 -7.73
N LEU A 418 -27.93 -4.54 -6.62
CA LEU A 418 -27.04 -5.55 -6.05
C LEU A 418 -27.79 -6.78 -5.52
N GLU A 419 -29.06 -6.66 -5.13
CA GLU A 419 -29.87 -7.80 -4.72
C GLU A 419 -30.40 -8.59 -5.93
N SER A 420 -30.76 -7.90 -7.01
CA SER A 420 -31.32 -8.51 -8.21
C SER A 420 -30.29 -9.04 -9.20
N ASP A 421 -29.14 -8.36 -9.34
CA ASP A 421 -28.08 -8.73 -10.27
C ASP A 421 -26.94 -9.45 -9.53
N SER A 422 -26.97 -10.78 -9.60
CA SER A 422 -25.92 -11.62 -9.03
C SER A 422 -24.56 -11.41 -9.68
N ASP A 423 -24.51 -11.09 -10.97
CA ASP A 423 -23.26 -10.87 -11.70
C ASP A 423 -22.61 -9.56 -11.27
N LEU A 424 -23.40 -8.51 -11.03
CA LEU A 424 -22.92 -7.25 -10.45
C LEU A 424 -22.41 -7.48 -9.03
N PHE A 425 -23.21 -8.14 -8.20
CA PHE A 425 -22.85 -8.44 -6.82
C PHE A 425 -21.51 -9.21 -6.74
N ASP A 426 -21.32 -10.21 -7.60
CA ASP A 426 -20.09 -10.98 -7.69
C ASP A 426 -18.91 -10.14 -8.21
N SER A 427 -19.17 -9.26 -9.18
CA SER A 427 -18.17 -8.35 -9.77
C SER A 427 -17.55 -7.40 -8.75
N VAL A 428 -18.34 -6.95 -7.76
CA VAL A 428 -17.86 -6.08 -6.67
C VAL A 428 -17.49 -6.85 -5.39
N THR A 429 -17.54 -8.18 -5.41
CA THR A 429 -17.24 -9.02 -4.22
C THR A 429 -15.96 -9.83 -4.35
N SER A 430 -15.68 -10.39 -5.53
CA SER A 430 -14.51 -11.25 -5.76
C SER A 430 -13.83 -10.87 -7.07
N GLY A 431 -12.53 -11.11 -7.21
CA GLY A 431 -11.80 -10.75 -8.44
C GLY A 431 -12.09 -9.31 -8.87
N THR A 432 -12.15 -8.39 -7.92
CA THR A 432 -12.63 -7.02 -8.13
C THR A 432 -11.68 -6.18 -8.97
N ASN A 433 -10.47 -6.71 -9.20
CA ASN A 433 -9.50 -6.18 -10.14
C ASN A 433 -9.59 -6.82 -11.54
N ASP A 434 -10.45 -7.81 -11.78
CA ASP A 434 -10.63 -8.37 -13.13
C ASP A 434 -11.19 -7.32 -14.09
N ARG A 435 -10.61 -7.23 -15.29
CA ARG A 435 -11.00 -6.25 -16.30
C ARG A 435 -12.50 -6.34 -16.63
N ARG A 436 -13.01 -7.56 -16.86
CA ARG A 436 -14.42 -7.73 -17.29
C ARG A 436 -15.38 -7.31 -16.19
N ARG A 437 -15.07 -7.62 -14.93
CA ARG A 437 -15.88 -7.26 -13.76
C ARG A 437 -15.95 -5.76 -13.53
N ILE A 438 -14.80 -5.06 -13.61
CA ILE A 438 -14.76 -3.59 -13.49
C ILE A 438 -15.61 -2.93 -14.59
N PHE A 439 -15.40 -3.31 -15.85
CA PHE A 439 -16.14 -2.72 -16.97
C PHE A 439 -17.61 -3.10 -16.98
N TYR A 440 -17.98 -4.28 -16.47
CA TYR A 440 -19.38 -4.65 -16.26
C TYR A 440 -20.03 -3.71 -15.25
N ALA A 441 -19.44 -3.56 -14.06
CA ALA A 441 -19.96 -2.65 -13.04
C ALA A 441 -20.05 -1.19 -13.52
N LEU A 442 -19.03 -0.69 -14.24
CA LEU A 442 -19.09 0.64 -14.88
C LEU A 442 -20.29 0.76 -15.82
N SER A 443 -20.51 -0.23 -16.69
CA SER A 443 -21.62 -0.18 -17.66
C SER A 443 -23.01 -0.16 -16.99
N VAL A 444 -23.17 -0.89 -15.88
CA VAL A 444 -24.40 -0.89 -15.09
C VAL A 444 -24.60 0.48 -14.44
N PHE A 445 -23.56 1.02 -13.79
CA PHE A 445 -23.65 2.31 -13.09
C PHE A 445 -23.86 3.49 -14.05
N GLU A 446 -23.23 3.48 -15.22
CA GLU A 446 -23.52 4.45 -16.28
C GLU A 446 -24.98 4.39 -16.75
N THR A 447 -25.57 3.20 -16.82
CA THR A 447 -26.98 3.03 -17.19
C THR A 447 -27.89 3.60 -16.10
N MET A 448 -27.62 3.27 -14.84
CA MET A 448 -28.34 3.82 -13.68
C MET A 448 -28.28 5.35 -13.65
N CYS A 449 -27.10 5.95 -13.83
CA CYS A 449 -26.97 7.41 -13.86
C CYS A 449 -27.77 8.03 -15.01
N LYS A 450 -27.77 7.45 -16.22
CA LYS A 450 -28.57 7.95 -17.34
C LYS A 450 -30.09 7.87 -17.11
N GLU A 451 -30.54 6.96 -16.25
CA GLU A 451 -31.96 6.78 -15.94
C GLU A 451 -32.45 7.72 -14.82
N HIS A 452 -31.55 8.11 -13.92
CA HIS A 452 -31.91 8.77 -12.66
C HIS A 452 -31.30 10.18 -12.44
N ILE A 453 -30.32 10.60 -13.25
CA ILE A 453 -29.76 11.96 -13.31
C ILE A 453 -30.16 12.58 -14.64
#